data_AF-A0A9E2YFS5-F1
#
_entry.id   AF-A0A9E2YFS5-F1
#
_cell.length_a   1.000
_cell.length_b   1.000
_cell.length_c   1.000
_cell.angle_alpha   90.00
_cell.angle_beta   90.00
_cell.angle_gamma   90.00
#
_symmetry.space_group_name_H-M   'P 1'
#
loop_
_entity.id
_entity.type
_entity.pdbx_description
1 polymer ?
#
loop_
_entity_poly.entity_id
_entity_poly.type
_entity_poly.pdbx_seq_one_letter_code
_entity_poly.pdbx_strand_id
1 'polypeptide(L)'
;MTPMGDLLGPDPTLLPGDPEAEVELSTGENPGIVAAAHPAASVAWAALAEEALAEDKAITAYAYARTGYHRGLDQLRRNGWKGFGPVPYEHEPNRGFLRCVAALARAADTIGETDENQRCLDLLDDCDPAARKALGL
;
A
#
# COMPACT_ATOMS: atom_id res chain seq x y z
N MET A 1 -20.99 4.69 17.85
CA MET A 1 -20.03 5.16 18.87
C MET A 1 -18.77 5.49 18.10
N THR A 2 -18.61 6.75 17.71
CA THR A 2 -17.47 7.25 16.95
C THR A 2 -16.23 7.12 17.83
N PRO A 3 -15.12 6.50 17.39
CA PRO A 3 -13.91 6.53 18.19
C PRO A 3 -13.45 7.99 18.26
N MET A 4 -13.21 8.46 19.48
CA MET A 4 -12.55 9.74 19.74
C MET A 4 -11.22 9.75 18.97
N GLY A 5 -11.18 10.53 17.89
CA GLY A 5 -9.93 10.92 17.27
C GLY A 5 -9.06 11.57 18.33
N ASP A 6 -7.82 11.12 18.41
CA ASP A 6 -6.78 11.76 19.20
C ASP A 6 -6.72 13.24 18.81
N LEU A 7 -7.20 14.11 19.72
CA LEU A 7 -7.43 15.55 19.50
C LEU A 7 -6.12 16.36 19.32
N LEU A 8 -4.98 15.69 19.13
CA LEU A 8 -3.65 16.29 19.05
C LEU A 8 -2.80 15.80 17.85
N GLY A 9 -3.25 14.78 17.11
CA GLY A 9 -2.55 14.26 15.93
C GLY A 9 -2.91 15.01 14.63
N PRO A 10 -2.08 14.92 13.57
CA PRO A 10 -2.48 15.40 12.24
C PRO A 10 -3.72 14.65 11.75
N ASP A 11 -4.58 15.34 11.00
CA ASP A 11 -5.77 14.72 10.39
C ASP A 11 -5.39 13.54 9.50
N PRO A 12 -6.22 12.47 9.44
CA PRO A 12 -5.95 11.32 8.58
C PRO A 12 -5.93 11.73 7.11
N THR A 13 -4.94 11.23 6.38
CA THR A 13 -4.89 11.37 4.93
C THR A 13 -5.74 10.27 4.28
N LEU A 14 -6.72 10.70 3.49
CA LEU A 14 -7.62 9.82 2.76
C LEU A 14 -7.35 9.98 1.26
N LEU A 15 -6.87 8.91 0.61
CA LEU A 15 -6.67 8.92 -0.82
C LEU A 15 -8.01 8.93 -1.58
N PRO A 16 -8.10 9.61 -2.74
CA PRO A 16 -9.32 9.65 -3.54
C PRO A 16 -9.62 8.31 -4.24
N GLY A 17 -8.63 7.43 -4.39
CA GLY A 17 -8.75 6.17 -5.12
C GLY A 17 -8.62 6.35 -6.63
N ASP A 18 -8.82 5.25 -7.34
CA ASP A 18 -8.94 5.21 -8.80
C ASP A 18 -10.10 4.26 -9.16
N PRO A 19 -11.34 4.77 -9.26
CA PRO A 19 -12.52 3.93 -9.40
C PRO A 19 -12.49 3.05 -10.66
N GLU A 20 -11.84 3.49 -11.73
CA GLU A 20 -11.73 2.70 -12.96
C GLU A 20 -10.78 1.52 -12.74
N ALA A 21 -9.59 1.76 -12.19
CA ALA A 21 -8.65 0.70 -11.85
C ALA A 21 -9.22 -0.29 -10.82
N GLU A 22 -9.93 0.22 -9.81
CA GLU A 22 -10.60 -0.60 -8.78
C GLU A 22 -11.67 -1.51 -9.39
N VAL A 23 -12.50 -0.97 -10.30
CA VAL A 23 -13.51 -1.75 -11.01
C VAL A 23 -12.86 -2.82 -11.88
N GLU A 24 -11.88 -2.47 -12.71
CA GLU A 24 -11.18 -3.41 -13.58
C GLU A 24 -10.56 -4.58 -12.80
N LEU A 25 -9.89 -4.31 -11.67
CA LEU A 25 -9.35 -5.36 -10.81
C LEU A 25 -10.46 -6.20 -10.16
N SER A 26 -11.54 -5.57 -9.70
CA SER A 26 -12.66 -6.29 -9.06
C SER A 26 -13.41 -7.21 -10.01
N THR A 27 -13.39 -6.92 -11.32
CA THR A 27 -13.99 -7.77 -12.36
C THR A 27 -13.02 -8.81 -12.92
N GLY A 28 -11.78 -8.85 -12.42
CA GLY A 28 -10.78 -9.85 -12.75
C GLY A 28 -9.91 -9.53 -13.96
N GLU A 29 -9.78 -8.26 -14.35
CA GLU A 29 -8.80 -7.85 -15.36
C GLU A 29 -7.38 -8.11 -14.87
N ASN A 30 -6.47 -8.37 -15.81
CA ASN A 30 -5.06 -8.60 -15.53
C ASN A 30 -4.42 -7.37 -14.86
N PRO A 31 -3.83 -7.49 -13.65
CA PRO A 31 -3.23 -6.36 -12.96
C PRO A 31 -2.12 -5.64 -13.75
N GLY A 32 -1.44 -6.34 -14.65
CA GLY A 32 -0.44 -5.75 -15.54
C GLY A 32 -1.05 -4.82 -16.59
N ILE A 33 -2.23 -5.16 -17.12
CA ILE A 33 -3.00 -4.29 -18.02
C ILE A 33 -3.50 -3.07 -17.24
N VAL A 34 -4.10 -3.28 -16.06
CA VAL A 34 -4.60 -2.20 -15.21
C VAL A 34 -3.47 -1.25 -14.80
N ALA A 35 -2.31 -1.77 -14.37
CA ALA A 35 -1.16 -0.93 -14.00
C ALA A 35 -0.60 -0.13 -15.17
N ALA A 36 -0.70 -0.64 -16.40
CA ALA A 36 -0.27 0.09 -17.60
C ALA A 36 -1.26 1.20 -17.98
N ALA A 37 -2.56 0.97 -17.83
CA ALA A 37 -3.61 1.95 -18.09
C ALA A 37 -3.70 3.02 -16.98
N HIS A 38 -3.52 2.61 -15.73
CA HIS A 38 -3.67 3.41 -14.52
C HIS A 38 -2.37 3.42 -13.69
N PRO A 39 -1.25 3.95 -14.21
CA PRO A 39 0.08 3.80 -13.59
C PRO A 39 0.24 4.49 -12.24
N ALA A 40 -0.68 5.38 -11.85
CA ALA A 40 -0.72 6.02 -10.55
C ALA A 40 -1.44 5.19 -9.48
N ALA A 41 -2.27 4.22 -9.87
CA ALA A 41 -3.10 3.42 -8.97
C ALA A 41 -2.27 2.36 -8.24
N SER A 42 -1.91 2.62 -6.97
CA SER A 42 -1.14 1.68 -6.15
C SER A 42 -1.81 0.30 -6.01
N VAL A 43 -3.13 0.21 -6.13
CA VAL A 43 -3.87 -1.05 -6.01
C VAL A 43 -3.51 -2.06 -7.10
N ALA A 44 -3.24 -1.63 -8.34
CA ALA A 44 -2.82 -2.51 -9.42
C ALA A 44 -1.39 -3.03 -9.20
N TRP A 45 -0.49 -2.16 -8.73
CA TRP A 45 0.87 -2.54 -8.34
C TRP A 45 0.91 -3.48 -7.13
N ALA A 46 0.02 -3.29 -6.16
CA ALA A 46 -0.15 -4.20 -5.03
C ALA A 46 -0.57 -5.59 -5.50
N ALA A 47 -1.56 -5.68 -6.39
CA ALA A 47 -2.00 -6.96 -6.95
C ALA A 47 -0.85 -7.68 -7.69
N LEU A 48 -0.10 -6.96 -8.54
CA LEU A 48 1.09 -7.50 -9.21
C LEU A 48 2.14 -8.01 -8.21
N ALA A 49 2.39 -7.27 -7.14
CA ALA A 49 3.38 -7.66 -6.13
C ALA A 49 2.94 -8.90 -5.35
N GLU A 50 1.67 -8.99 -4.98
CA GLU A 50 1.08 -10.13 -4.26
C GLU A 50 1.05 -11.39 -5.13
N GLU A 51 0.69 -11.27 -6.42
CA GLU A 51 0.78 -12.37 -7.38
C GLU A 51 2.21 -12.87 -7.51
N ALA A 52 3.18 -11.95 -7.66
CA ALA A 52 4.59 -12.33 -7.73
C ALA A 52 5.10 -13.00 -6.44
N LEU A 53 4.64 -12.58 -5.26
CA LEU A 53 4.94 -13.26 -3.99
C LEU A 53 4.35 -14.68 -3.95
N ALA A 54 3.11 -14.85 -4.41
CA ALA A 54 2.45 -16.15 -4.46
C ALA A 54 3.15 -17.14 -5.41
N GLU A 55 3.92 -16.62 -6.37
CA GLU A 55 4.75 -17.41 -7.30
C GLU A 55 6.23 -17.52 -6.87
N ASP A 56 6.56 -17.17 -5.62
CA ASP A 56 7.93 -17.18 -5.07
C ASP A 56 8.92 -16.27 -5.83
N LYS A 57 8.44 -15.25 -6.55
CA LYS A 57 9.25 -14.29 -7.30
C LYS A 57 9.54 -13.04 -6.48
N ALA A 58 10.27 -13.21 -5.38
CA ALA A 58 10.53 -12.14 -4.41
C ALA A 58 11.10 -10.86 -5.02
N ILE A 59 12.07 -10.95 -5.94
CA ILE A 59 12.67 -9.78 -6.61
C ILE A 59 11.65 -9.04 -7.49
N THR A 60 10.81 -9.78 -8.21
CA THR A 60 9.73 -9.21 -9.03
C THR A 60 8.69 -8.53 -8.15
N ALA A 61 8.26 -9.19 -7.08
CA ALA A 61 7.36 -8.62 -6.09
C ALA A 61 7.91 -7.33 -5.49
N TYR A 62 9.19 -7.32 -5.09
CA TYR A 62 9.88 -6.15 -4.57
C TYR A 62 9.81 -4.98 -5.55
N ALA A 63 10.08 -5.22 -6.85
CA ALA A 63 10.04 -4.18 -7.87
C ALA A 63 8.62 -3.60 -8.06
N TYR A 64 7.60 -4.45 -8.10
CA TYR A 64 6.21 -4.00 -8.21
C TYR A 64 5.75 -3.25 -6.96
N ALA A 65 6.01 -3.81 -5.78
CA ALA A 65 5.66 -3.22 -4.49
C ALA A 65 6.33 -1.85 -4.31
N ARG A 66 7.62 -1.74 -4.62
CA ARG A 66 8.36 -0.47 -4.53
C ARG A 66 7.81 0.57 -5.50
N THR A 67 7.42 0.16 -6.71
CA THR A 67 6.75 1.06 -7.66
C THR A 67 5.43 1.59 -7.10
N GLY A 68 4.53 0.69 -6.67
CA GLY A 68 3.23 1.07 -6.13
C GLY A 68 3.31 1.87 -4.82
N TYR A 69 4.28 1.55 -3.97
CA TYR A 69 4.65 2.32 -2.78
C TYR A 69 5.00 3.76 -3.14
N HIS A 70 5.91 3.97 -4.10
CA HIS A 70 6.28 5.31 -4.55
C HIS A 70 5.11 6.09 -5.16
N ARG A 71 4.25 5.43 -5.96
CA ARG A 71 3.04 6.07 -6.49
C ARG A 71 2.09 6.51 -5.38
N GLY A 72 1.91 5.67 -4.36
CA GLY A 72 1.08 5.99 -3.20
C GLY A 72 1.65 7.15 -2.39
N LEU A 73 2.98 7.20 -2.17
CA LEU A 73 3.63 8.34 -1.53
C LEU A 73 3.39 9.66 -2.28
N ASP A 74 3.46 9.64 -3.62
CA ASP A 74 3.19 10.82 -4.43
C ASP A 74 1.72 11.28 -4.27
N GLN A 75 0.77 10.33 -4.24
CA GLN A 75 -0.63 10.65 -4.00
C GLN A 75 -0.88 11.16 -2.58
N LEU A 76 -0.29 10.54 -1.56
CA LEU A 76 -0.40 10.97 -0.17
C LEU A 76 0.09 12.42 0.00
N ARG A 77 1.26 12.74 -0.57
CA ARG A 77 1.82 14.11 -0.53
C ARG A 77 0.92 15.13 -1.19
N ARG A 78 0.31 14.79 -2.34
CA ARG A 78 -0.67 15.66 -3.02
C ARG A 78 -1.93 15.89 -2.19
N ASN A 79 -2.27 14.94 -1.31
CA ASN A 79 -3.42 15.01 -0.41
C ASN A 79 -3.04 15.45 1.02
N GLY A 80 -1.89 16.11 1.19
CA GLY A 80 -1.53 16.79 2.43
C GLY A 80 -0.67 15.99 3.42
N TRP A 81 -0.30 14.74 3.09
CA TRP A 81 0.59 13.95 3.93
C TRP A 81 2.02 14.48 3.91
N LYS A 82 2.58 14.75 5.09
CA LYS A 82 3.91 15.39 5.25
C LYS A 82 5.04 14.41 5.54
N GLY A 83 4.83 13.12 5.25
CA GLY A 83 5.77 12.05 5.59
C GLY A 83 5.50 11.38 6.94
N PHE A 84 4.44 11.79 7.64
CA PHE A 84 3.99 11.19 8.90
C PHE A 84 2.49 11.44 9.08
N GLY A 85 1.87 10.68 9.97
CA GLY A 85 0.46 10.80 10.33
C GLY A 85 -0.41 9.71 9.69
N PRO A 86 -1.67 9.64 10.14
CA PRO A 86 -2.51 8.48 9.90
C PRO A 86 -2.90 8.33 8.43
N VAL A 87 -2.81 7.10 7.94
CA VAL A 87 -3.31 6.65 6.63
C VAL A 87 -4.16 5.41 6.91
N PRO A 88 -5.44 5.58 7.29
CA PRO A 88 -6.25 4.50 7.83
C PRO A 88 -6.51 3.39 6.81
N TYR A 89 -6.31 2.13 7.22
CA TYR A 89 -6.60 0.93 6.43
C TYR A 89 -8.10 0.74 6.20
N GLU A 90 -8.94 1.22 7.12
CA GLU A 90 -10.39 1.16 6.97
C GLU A 90 -10.89 1.90 5.71
N HIS A 91 -10.19 2.97 5.31
CA HIS A 91 -10.46 3.70 4.07
C HIS A 91 -9.94 2.90 2.88
N GLU A 92 -10.86 2.37 2.09
CA GLU A 92 -10.55 1.41 1.03
C GLU A 92 -9.51 1.92 0.01
N PRO A 93 -9.57 3.17 -0.49
CA PRO A 93 -8.54 3.73 -1.36
C PRO A 93 -7.11 3.77 -0.81
N ASN A 94 -6.94 3.79 0.53
CA ASN A 94 -5.61 3.74 1.14
C ASN A 94 -4.98 2.34 1.05
N ARG A 95 -5.80 1.29 0.90
CA ARG A 95 -5.34 -0.10 0.96
C ARG A 95 -4.38 -0.43 -0.17
N GLY A 96 -4.52 0.16 -1.36
CA GLY A 96 -3.56 -0.05 -2.45
C GLY A 96 -2.13 0.33 -2.04
N PHE A 97 -1.96 1.48 -1.38
CA PHE A 97 -0.66 1.90 -0.85
C PHE A 97 -0.17 0.98 0.28
N LEU A 98 -1.02 0.70 1.27
CA LEU A 98 -0.65 -0.12 2.43
C LEU A 98 -0.30 -1.57 2.03
N ARG A 99 -1.03 -2.15 1.06
CA ARG A 99 -0.72 -3.45 0.47
C ARG A 99 0.64 -3.45 -0.24
N CYS A 100 1.00 -2.37 -0.95
CA CYS A 100 2.35 -2.25 -1.52
C CYS A 100 3.43 -2.25 -0.43
N VAL A 101 3.24 -1.50 0.66
CA VAL A 101 4.21 -1.48 1.78
C VAL A 101 4.32 -2.87 2.42
N ALA A 102 3.21 -3.57 2.62
CA ALA A 102 3.22 -4.93 3.17
C ALA A 102 3.88 -5.95 2.24
N ALA A 103 3.60 -5.90 0.93
CA ALA A 103 4.25 -6.74 -0.05
C ALA A 103 5.76 -6.46 -0.13
N LEU A 104 6.17 -5.19 0.00
CA LEU A 104 7.58 -4.80 0.07
C LEU A 104 8.24 -5.36 1.32
N ALA A 105 7.58 -5.29 2.48
CA ALA A 105 8.08 -5.87 3.74
C ALA A 105 8.33 -7.38 3.59
N ARG A 106 7.38 -8.13 2.99
CA ARG A 106 7.53 -9.57 2.74
C ARG A 106 8.65 -9.88 1.77
N ALA A 107 8.71 -9.16 0.65
CA ALA A 107 9.74 -9.37 -0.35
C ALA A 107 11.14 -9.08 0.23
N ALA A 108 11.27 -8.01 1.02
CA ALA A 108 12.51 -7.65 1.72
C ALA A 108 12.96 -8.72 2.72
N ASP A 109 12.01 -9.28 3.50
CA ASP A 109 12.29 -10.40 4.41
C ASP A 109 12.80 -11.63 3.65
N THR A 110 12.11 -12.02 2.57
CA THR A 110 12.48 -13.18 1.74
C THR A 110 13.89 -13.07 1.15
N ILE A 111 14.36 -11.86 0.83
CA ILE A 111 15.70 -11.64 0.27
C ILE A 111 16.77 -11.30 1.32
N GLY A 112 16.40 -11.22 2.60
CA GLY A 112 17.31 -10.90 3.71
C GLY A 112 17.65 -9.41 3.86
N GLU A 113 16.85 -8.49 3.30
CA GLU A 113 17.02 -7.05 3.48
C GLU A 113 16.29 -6.57 4.75
N THR A 114 16.84 -6.92 5.92
CA THR A 114 16.21 -6.67 7.23
C THR A 114 15.89 -5.19 7.49
N ASP A 115 16.76 -4.27 7.06
CA ASP A 115 16.57 -2.84 7.27
C ASP A 115 15.34 -2.30 6.51
N GLU A 116 15.08 -2.80 5.30
CA GLU A 116 13.89 -2.39 4.53
C GLU A 116 12.62 -3.03 5.10
N ASN A 117 12.69 -4.30 5.48
CA ASN A 117 11.59 -4.97 6.16
C ASN A 117 11.15 -4.17 7.39
N GLN A 118 12.08 -3.82 8.28
CA GLN A 118 11.76 -3.07 9.51
C GLN A 118 11.17 -1.69 9.19
N ARG A 119 11.76 -0.94 8.24
CA ARG A 119 11.20 0.35 7.81
C ARG A 119 9.77 0.26 7.30
N CYS A 120 9.44 -0.81 6.56
CA CYS A 120 8.08 -1.02 6.07
C CYS A 120 7.11 -1.36 7.21
N LEU A 121 7.53 -2.17 8.18
CA LEU A 121 6.71 -2.49 9.35
C LEU A 121 6.43 -1.26 10.21
N ASP A 122 7.47 -0.47 10.50
CA ASP A 122 7.35 0.78 11.25
C ASP A 122 6.41 1.76 10.52
N LEU A 123 6.55 1.90 9.20
CA LEU A 123 5.66 2.74 8.40
C LEU A 123 4.19 2.27 8.46
N LEU A 124 3.94 0.96 8.42
CA LEU A 124 2.58 0.43 8.54
C LEU A 124 1.98 0.76 9.92
N ASP A 125 2.76 0.58 10.99
CA ASP A 125 2.34 0.88 12.36
C ASP A 125 2.08 2.38 12.57
N ASP A 126 2.91 3.25 11.96
CA ASP A 126 2.73 4.71 11.97
C ASP A 126 1.51 5.16 11.14
N CYS A 127 1.19 4.47 10.05
CA CYS A 127 0.03 4.76 9.22
C CYS A 127 -1.29 4.33 9.88
N ASP A 128 -1.36 3.07 10.31
CA ASP A 128 -2.51 2.50 10.99
C ASP A 128 -2.08 1.24 11.77
N PRO A 129 -2.15 1.23 13.12
CA PRO A 129 -1.79 0.07 13.94
C PRO A 129 -2.59 -1.21 13.63
N ALA A 130 -3.74 -1.10 12.98
CA ALA A 130 -4.52 -2.26 12.53
C ALA A 130 -4.06 -2.82 11.18
N ALA A 131 -3.28 -2.07 10.39
CA ALA A 131 -2.91 -2.42 9.02
C ALA A 131 -2.13 -3.73 8.95
N ARG A 132 -1.10 -3.91 9.80
CA ARG A 132 -0.28 -5.14 9.79
C ARG A 132 -1.13 -6.39 9.99
N LYS A 133 -1.98 -6.38 11.03
CA LYS A 133 -2.89 -7.48 11.32
C LYS A 133 -3.86 -7.73 10.15
N ALA A 134 -4.41 -6.67 9.56
CA ALA A 134 -5.33 -6.79 8.43
C ALA A 134 -4.64 -7.32 7.16
N LEU A 135 -3.35 -7.04 7.00
CA LEU A 135 -2.54 -7.44 5.85
C LEU A 135 -1.85 -8.80 6.05
N GLY A 136 -1.86 -9.36 7.26
CA GLY A 136 -1.22 -10.64 7.59
C GLY A 136 0.29 -10.52 7.80
N LEU A 137 0.72 -9.50 8.54
CA LEU A 137 2.11 -9.22 8.98
C LEU A 137 2.22 -9.14 10.51
#